data_AF-A0A226EJ22-F1
#
_entry.id   AF-A0A226EJ22-F1
#
_cell.length_a   1.000
_cell.length_b   1.000
_cell.length_c   1.000
_cell.angle_alpha   90.00
_cell.angle_beta   90.00
_cell.angle_gamma   90.00
#
_symmetry.space_group_name_H-M   'P 1'
#
loop_
_entity.id
_entity.type
_entity.pdbx_description
1 polymer ?
#
loop_
_entity_poly.entity_id
_entity_poly.type
_entity_poly.pdbx_seq_one_letter_code
_entity_poly.pdbx_strand_id
1 'polypeptide(L)'
;MALHDNVGVGDFVLLDRITKDSFIDNLEKRFKAGRIYTYIGEVCVSVNPYRQMPIYGQDKVNEYKGRELFERAPHIFAIADSAYRSMRTQGKDTCIMISGESGAGKTEASKIIMRYIAAVTNVNGHQEVERVKNVLIQSNCVLEAFGNAATCRNNNSSRFGKYMDIQFDWKGDPIGGQIENYLLEKSRVVQQQKNERNFHAFYQLISDDGQLRQRDLQKSPGAYFYTNQGGVSKADGINDKNDYNTVNSALKLLGLHDAEINTAWDLVAGILHLGNVTLSADGEGAKIAHSSRSSVEAVAKLLQIKSSEITKALCERAIAAGGNVVQKTLTSGQAMYAKDALAKAVYERLFNWLVQRINEAIKPGDMNGYKGTVIGVLDIYGFEILDTNSFEQCCINYCNEKLQQLFIALRGPQELAHGRPIPITTVPGTEELNDTGPEIQAPPDELGGGRYQLSTNNPFAIFENPEYHANEIPFPNPPSWGPVSSVVTKMMRWIKLKLGWSS
;
A
#
# COMPACT_ATOMS: atom_id res chain seq x y z
N MET A 1 28.62 -10.38 -30.64
CA MET A 1 27.25 -10.24 -31.16
C MET A 1 26.36 -11.22 -30.40
N ALA A 2 25.59 -10.72 -29.44
CA ALA A 2 24.61 -11.55 -28.75
C ALA A 2 23.60 -12.09 -29.77
N LEU A 3 23.20 -13.36 -29.61
CA LEU A 3 22.15 -14.00 -30.40
C LEU A 3 20.84 -13.21 -30.22
N HIS A 4 20.62 -12.22 -31.09
CA HIS A 4 19.36 -11.50 -31.18
C HIS A 4 18.31 -12.47 -31.71
N ASP A 5 17.49 -12.97 -30.80
CA ASP A 5 16.28 -13.69 -31.15
C ASP A 5 15.35 -12.69 -31.88
N ASN A 6 15.09 -12.94 -33.17
CA ASN A 6 14.60 -11.98 -34.19
C ASN A 6 13.15 -11.45 -34.00
N VAL A 7 12.62 -11.45 -32.79
CA VAL A 7 11.26 -11.00 -32.52
C VAL A 7 11.23 -9.58 -31.98
N GLY A 8 11.03 -8.63 -32.90
CA GLY A 8 10.91 -7.20 -32.58
C GLY A 8 12.21 -6.60 -32.02
N VAL A 9 12.18 -5.32 -31.68
CA VAL A 9 13.31 -4.66 -31.01
C VAL A 9 13.23 -4.89 -29.50
N GLY A 10 14.38 -5.24 -28.90
CA GLY A 10 14.49 -5.43 -27.45
C GLY A 10 14.55 -4.12 -26.66
N ASP A 11 14.92 -3.03 -27.32
CA ASP A 11 14.96 -1.68 -26.77
C ASP A 11 14.28 -0.73 -27.75
N PHE A 12 13.33 0.06 -27.26
CA PHE A 12 12.58 1.04 -28.03
C PHE A 12 13.45 2.19 -28.54
N VAL A 13 14.62 2.44 -27.94
CA VAL A 13 15.61 3.39 -28.48
C VAL A 13 16.09 2.97 -29.88
N LEU A 14 15.93 1.70 -30.25
CA LEU A 14 16.30 1.16 -31.55
C LEU A 14 15.14 1.16 -32.57
N LEU A 15 13.98 1.74 -32.25
CA LEU A 15 12.90 1.86 -33.22
C LEU A 15 13.22 2.91 -34.29
N ASP A 16 13.03 2.54 -35.56
CA ASP A 16 13.18 3.46 -36.70
C ASP A 16 12.17 4.62 -36.67
N ARG A 17 10.96 4.37 -36.13
CA ARG A 17 9.87 5.35 -36.01
C ARG A 17 9.33 5.37 -34.59
N ILE A 18 9.39 6.53 -33.96
CA ILE A 18 8.88 6.76 -32.60
C ILE A 18 7.43 7.25 -32.70
N THR A 19 6.51 6.33 -33.04
CA THR A 19 5.06 6.59 -33.04
C THR A 19 4.34 5.63 -32.12
N LYS A 20 3.18 6.02 -31.57
CA LYS A 20 2.35 5.15 -30.72
C LYS A 20 2.11 3.78 -31.38
N ASP A 21 1.77 3.77 -32.65
CA ASP A 21 1.49 2.54 -33.40
C ASP A 21 2.74 1.63 -33.48
N SER A 22 3.91 2.22 -33.77
CA SER A 22 5.17 1.46 -33.83
C SER A 22 5.54 0.82 -32.47
N PHE A 23 5.22 1.50 -31.37
CA PHE A 23 5.41 0.95 -30.02
C PHE A 23 4.48 -0.24 -29.76
N ILE A 24 3.19 -0.08 -30.05
CA ILE A 24 2.18 -1.12 -29.84
C ILE A 24 2.46 -2.34 -30.73
N ASP A 25 2.79 -2.14 -32.00
CA ASP A 25 3.12 -3.21 -32.95
C ASP A 25 4.32 -4.05 -32.46
N ASN A 26 5.35 -3.39 -31.93
CA ASN A 26 6.51 -4.09 -31.38
C ASN A 26 6.16 -4.87 -30.11
N LEU A 27 5.39 -4.28 -29.19
CA LEU A 27 4.92 -4.97 -27.98
C LEU A 27 4.09 -6.20 -28.36
N GLU A 28 3.15 -6.07 -29.29
CA GLU A 28 2.28 -7.16 -29.73
C GLU A 28 3.10 -8.29 -30.36
N LYS A 29 4.03 -7.97 -31.26
CA LYS A 29 4.93 -8.94 -31.90
C LYS A 29 5.73 -9.72 -30.86
N ARG A 30 6.31 -9.03 -29.87
CA ARG A 30 7.10 -9.62 -28.78
C ARG A 30 6.24 -10.47 -27.85
N PHE A 31 5.09 -9.96 -27.45
CA PHE A 31 4.15 -10.65 -26.57
C PHE A 31 3.65 -11.96 -27.18
N LYS A 32 3.30 -11.96 -28.47
CA LYS A 32 2.90 -13.17 -29.22
C LYS A 32 3.98 -14.25 -29.24
N ALA A 33 5.26 -13.87 -29.20
CA ALA A 33 6.38 -14.81 -29.07
C ALA A 33 6.76 -15.13 -27.62
N GLY A 34 5.96 -14.69 -26.63
CA GLY A 34 6.24 -14.93 -25.21
C GLY A 34 7.32 -14.03 -24.60
N ARG A 35 7.71 -12.95 -25.27
CA ARG A 35 8.67 -11.94 -24.77
C ARG A 35 7.90 -10.79 -24.13
N ILE A 36 7.78 -10.81 -22.81
CA ILE A 36 6.94 -9.86 -22.06
C ILE A 36 7.67 -8.59 -21.60
N TYR A 37 9.00 -8.61 -21.61
CA TYR A 37 9.84 -7.47 -21.22
C TYR A 37 10.44 -6.79 -22.44
N THR A 38 10.47 -5.46 -22.45
CA THR A 38 11.11 -4.63 -23.49
C THR A 38 11.70 -3.38 -22.83
N TYR A 39 12.89 -2.95 -23.24
CA TYR A 39 13.52 -1.77 -22.66
C TYR A 39 13.12 -0.47 -23.36
N ILE A 40 13.19 0.63 -22.61
CA ILE A 40 13.32 2.00 -23.11
C ILE A 40 14.54 2.55 -22.38
N GLY A 41 15.73 2.31 -22.93
CA GLY A 41 16.98 2.53 -22.18
C GLY A 41 16.95 1.82 -20.83
N GLU A 42 17.16 2.55 -19.73
CA GLU A 42 17.16 1.98 -18.38
C GLU A 42 15.77 1.61 -17.82
N VAL A 43 14.69 1.93 -18.52
CA VAL A 43 13.31 1.59 -18.11
C VAL A 43 12.93 0.23 -18.69
N CYS A 44 12.32 -0.64 -17.88
CA CYS A 44 11.81 -1.93 -18.33
C CYS A 44 10.28 -1.91 -18.43
N VAL A 45 9.76 -1.95 -19.66
CA VAL A 45 8.33 -2.16 -19.94
C VAL A 45 8.01 -3.63 -19.77
N SER A 46 6.96 -3.93 -18.99
CA SER A 46 6.50 -5.28 -18.68
C SER A 46 5.03 -5.43 -19.07
N VAL A 47 4.71 -6.38 -19.95
CA VAL A 47 3.32 -6.69 -20.35
C VAL A 47 2.85 -7.95 -19.62
N ASN A 48 1.85 -7.82 -18.74
CA ASN A 48 1.37 -8.93 -17.92
C ASN A 48 0.81 -10.08 -18.78
N PRO A 49 1.37 -11.31 -18.71
CA PRO A 49 0.91 -12.44 -19.49
C PRO A 49 -0.33 -13.16 -18.91
N TYR A 50 -0.80 -12.80 -17.71
CA TYR A 50 -1.88 -13.48 -16.98
C TYR A 50 -1.68 -15.01 -16.82
N ARG A 51 -0.43 -15.47 -16.88
CA ARG A 51 -0.04 -16.86 -16.69
C ARG A 51 1.38 -16.96 -16.15
N GLN A 52 1.69 -18.09 -15.53
CA GLN A 52 3.05 -18.40 -15.10
C GLN A 52 3.96 -18.64 -16.31
N MET A 53 5.16 -18.08 -16.26
CA MET A 53 6.16 -18.19 -17.32
C MET A 53 7.44 -18.82 -16.76
N PRO A 54 8.07 -19.80 -17.45
CA PRO A 54 9.28 -20.48 -16.96
C PRO A 54 10.55 -19.65 -17.21
N ILE A 55 10.54 -18.38 -16.83
CA ILE A 55 11.63 -17.42 -17.08
C ILE A 55 12.28 -16.87 -15.80
N TYR A 56 11.88 -17.40 -14.64
CA TYR A 56 12.34 -16.94 -13.33
C TYR A 56 13.12 -18.00 -12.53
N GLY A 57 13.50 -19.11 -13.17
CA GLY A 57 14.25 -20.20 -12.53
C GLY A 57 15.72 -19.86 -12.28
N GLN A 58 16.40 -20.73 -11.52
CA GLN A 58 17.81 -20.54 -11.14
C GLN A 58 18.75 -20.40 -12.35
N ASP A 59 18.47 -21.14 -13.44
CA ASP A 59 19.25 -21.03 -14.68
C ASP A 59 19.20 -19.61 -15.25
N LYS A 60 18.02 -18.98 -15.20
CA LYS A 60 17.86 -17.58 -15.59
C LYS A 60 18.52 -16.62 -14.62
N VAL A 61 18.48 -16.88 -13.31
CA VAL A 61 19.27 -16.07 -12.36
C VAL A 61 20.75 -16.08 -12.72
N ASN A 62 21.32 -17.26 -12.99
CA ASN A 62 22.74 -17.41 -13.36
C ASN A 62 23.09 -16.73 -14.69
N GLU A 63 22.15 -16.65 -15.63
CA GLU A 63 22.35 -15.98 -16.92
C GLU A 63 22.53 -14.46 -16.77
N TYR A 64 21.82 -13.84 -15.82
CA TYR A 64 21.81 -12.38 -15.59
C TYR A 64 22.77 -11.93 -14.48
N LYS A 65 23.16 -12.82 -13.56
CA LYS A 65 24.05 -12.51 -12.43
C LYS A 65 25.35 -11.87 -12.91
N GLY A 66 25.61 -10.64 -12.46
CA GLY A 66 26.85 -9.92 -12.71
C GLY A 66 27.02 -9.41 -14.16
N ARG A 67 25.94 -9.34 -14.93
CA ARG A 67 25.96 -8.92 -16.34
C ARG A 67 25.61 -7.46 -16.48
N GLU A 68 26.17 -6.79 -17.49
CA GLU A 68 25.81 -5.41 -17.77
C GLU A 68 24.38 -5.28 -18.31
N LEU A 69 23.75 -4.14 -18.03
CA LEU A 69 22.47 -3.82 -18.66
C LEU A 69 22.68 -3.83 -20.18
N PHE A 70 21.74 -4.41 -20.93
CA PHE A 70 21.80 -4.63 -22.39
C PHE A 70 22.76 -5.74 -22.88
N GLU A 71 23.58 -6.37 -22.03
CA GLU A 71 24.38 -7.55 -22.45
C GLU A 71 23.48 -8.77 -22.73
N ARG A 72 22.35 -8.85 -22.00
CA ARG A 72 21.34 -9.91 -22.13
C ARG A 72 20.02 -9.36 -22.66
N ALA A 73 19.18 -10.26 -23.14
CA ALA A 73 17.84 -9.91 -23.61
C ALA A 73 17.03 -9.22 -22.49
N PRO A 74 16.02 -8.39 -22.85
CA PRO A 74 15.26 -7.66 -21.85
C PRO A 74 14.61 -8.56 -20.80
N HIS A 75 14.91 -8.25 -19.54
CA HIS A 75 14.38 -8.96 -18.38
C HIS A 75 14.49 -8.11 -17.11
N ILE A 76 13.55 -8.33 -16.19
CA ILE A 76 13.52 -7.65 -14.89
C ILE A 76 14.74 -7.98 -14.01
N PHE A 77 15.36 -9.15 -14.20
CA PHE A 77 16.59 -9.54 -13.51
C PHE A 77 17.77 -8.63 -13.84
N ALA A 78 17.87 -8.11 -15.07
CA ALA A 78 18.94 -7.16 -15.40
C ALA A 78 18.79 -5.84 -14.63
N ILE A 79 17.54 -5.39 -14.42
CA ILE A 79 17.25 -4.19 -13.62
C ILE A 79 17.62 -4.42 -12.16
N ALA A 80 17.24 -5.57 -11.60
CA ALA A 80 17.59 -5.94 -10.24
C ALA A 80 19.12 -6.11 -10.05
N ASP A 81 19.82 -6.72 -11.01
CA ASP A 81 21.27 -6.87 -10.99
C ASP A 81 21.99 -5.52 -11.09
N SER A 82 21.52 -4.65 -11.98
CA SER A 82 22.07 -3.30 -12.15
C SER A 82 21.93 -2.47 -10.87
N ALA A 83 20.76 -2.51 -10.22
CA ALA A 83 20.54 -1.85 -8.93
C ALA A 83 21.45 -2.42 -7.83
N TYR A 84 21.51 -3.75 -7.71
CA TYR A 84 22.36 -4.42 -6.72
C TYR A 84 23.85 -4.12 -6.92
N ARG A 85 24.34 -4.19 -8.17
CA ARG A 85 25.74 -3.87 -8.49
C ARG A 85 26.06 -2.40 -8.25
N SER A 86 25.18 -1.49 -8.66
CA SER A 86 25.37 -0.05 -8.42
C SER A 86 25.46 0.24 -6.93
N MET A 87 24.56 -0.33 -6.13
CA MET A 87 24.58 -0.23 -4.68
C MET A 87 25.90 -0.75 -4.10
N ARG A 88 26.31 -1.95 -4.48
CA ARG A 88 27.51 -2.62 -3.95
C ARG A 88 28.82 -1.94 -4.36
N THR A 89 28.91 -1.48 -5.60
CA THR A 89 30.17 -0.93 -6.17
C THR A 89 30.33 0.56 -5.87
N GLN A 90 29.24 1.33 -5.84
CA GLN A 90 29.28 2.77 -5.64
C GLN A 90 29.03 3.17 -4.18
N GLY A 91 28.57 2.25 -3.33
CA GLY A 91 28.22 2.52 -1.94
C GLY A 91 27.06 3.51 -1.81
N LYS A 92 26.14 3.52 -2.79
CA LYS A 92 25.00 4.44 -2.84
C LYS A 92 23.69 3.66 -2.74
N ASP A 93 22.70 4.28 -2.11
CA ASP A 93 21.35 3.73 -2.08
C ASP A 93 20.76 3.70 -3.49
N THR A 94 20.00 2.65 -3.78
CA THR A 94 19.30 2.48 -5.05
C THR A 94 17.83 2.23 -4.79
N CYS A 95 17.00 2.57 -5.77
CA CYS A 95 15.56 2.35 -5.68
C CYS A 95 15.04 1.81 -7.01
N ILE A 96 14.21 0.77 -6.93
CA ILE A 96 13.46 0.25 -8.07
C ILE A 96 12.00 0.66 -7.88
N MET A 97 11.54 1.56 -8.73
CA MET A 97 10.14 2.00 -8.76
C MET A 97 9.35 1.20 -9.78
N ILE A 98 8.22 0.63 -9.36
CA ILE A 98 7.34 -0.17 -10.20
C ILE A 98 6.00 0.54 -10.32
N SER A 99 5.71 1.10 -11.49
CA SER A 99 4.46 1.80 -11.79
C SER A 99 3.60 1.05 -12.81
N GLY A 100 2.32 1.41 -12.89
CA GLY A 100 1.36 0.84 -13.83
C GLY A 100 -0.04 0.76 -13.23
N GLU A 101 -1.05 0.59 -14.08
CA GLU A 101 -2.46 0.48 -13.66
C GLU A 101 -2.72 -0.75 -12.76
N SER A 102 -3.89 -0.77 -12.12
CA SER A 102 -4.31 -1.96 -11.36
C SER A 102 -4.37 -3.20 -12.27
N GLY A 103 -3.77 -4.31 -11.83
CA GLY A 103 -3.67 -5.55 -12.61
C GLY A 103 -2.46 -5.64 -13.56
N ALA A 104 -1.63 -4.60 -13.67
CA ALA A 104 -0.46 -4.61 -14.57
C ALA A 104 0.69 -5.56 -14.15
N GLY A 105 0.62 -6.16 -12.96
CA GLY A 105 1.64 -7.11 -12.47
C GLY A 105 2.71 -6.50 -11.55
N LYS A 106 2.47 -5.32 -10.97
CA LYS A 106 3.43 -4.61 -10.10
C LYS A 106 3.92 -5.45 -8.90
N THR A 107 2.98 -6.02 -8.14
CA THR A 107 3.29 -6.86 -6.97
C THR A 107 4.04 -8.13 -7.36
N GLU A 108 3.72 -8.74 -8.51
CA GLU A 108 4.48 -9.90 -9.01
C GLU A 108 5.89 -9.51 -9.44
N ALA A 109 6.05 -8.38 -10.13
CA ALA A 109 7.36 -7.81 -10.48
C ALA A 109 8.22 -7.55 -9.23
N SER A 110 7.61 -6.96 -8.18
CA SER A 110 8.26 -6.76 -6.87
C SER A 110 8.74 -8.09 -6.28
N LYS A 111 7.88 -9.11 -6.20
CA LYS A 111 8.26 -10.46 -5.72
C LYS A 111 9.42 -11.06 -6.52
N ILE A 112 9.42 -10.89 -7.85
CA ILE A 112 10.47 -11.41 -8.73
C ILE A 112 11.80 -10.70 -8.48
N ILE A 113 11.80 -9.36 -8.32
CA ILE A 113 12.99 -8.57 -7.97
C ILE A 113 13.56 -9.05 -6.63
N MET A 114 12.70 -9.19 -5.61
CA MET A 114 13.11 -9.65 -4.28
C MET A 114 13.74 -11.04 -4.31
N ARG A 115 13.14 -11.97 -5.07
CA ARG A 115 13.67 -13.33 -5.27
C ARG A 115 15.02 -13.31 -5.98
N TYR A 116 15.21 -12.43 -6.96
CA TYR A 116 16.48 -12.29 -7.66
C TYR A 116 17.57 -11.77 -6.73
N ILE A 117 17.33 -10.67 -6.02
CA ILE A 117 18.26 -10.07 -5.06
C ILE A 117 18.69 -11.13 -4.04
N ALA A 118 17.71 -11.86 -3.47
CA ALA A 118 17.98 -12.94 -2.52
C ALA A 118 18.78 -14.11 -3.10
N ALA A 119 18.69 -14.38 -4.41
CA ALA A 119 19.42 -15.46 -5.06
C ALA A 119 20.85 -15.07 -5.47
N VAL A 120 21.13 -13.77 -5.68
CA VAL A 120 22.47 -13.29 -6.06
C VAL A 120 23.35 -12.94 -4.87
N THR A 121 22.77 -12.63 -3.71
CA THR A 121 23.48 -12.49 -2.44
C THR A 121 23.92 -13.88 -1.96
N ASN A 122 25.21 -14.19 -2.11
CA ASN A 122 25.79 -15.55 -2.06
C ASN A 122 25.68 -16.19 -0.66
N VAL A 123 25.05 -17.36 -0.44
CA VAL A 123 25.43 -18.77 -0.76
C VAL A 123 26.36 -19.48 0.26
N ASN A 124 26.86 -18.83 1.32
CA ASN A 124 27.53 -19.54 2.45
C ASN A 124 26.81 -19.33 3.79
N GLY A 125 25.72 -20.06 4.01
CA GLY A 125 25.30 -20.53 5.35
C GLY A 125 24.99 -19.50 6.44
N HIS A 126 24.88 -18.21 6.16
CA HIS A 126 24.46 -17.24 7.16
C HIS A 126 22.95 -17.34 7.35
N GLN A 127 22.54 -17.95 8.49
CA GLN A 127 21.14 -18.04 8.93
C GLN A 127 20.41 -16.70 8.83
N GLU A 128 21.13 -15.59 8.98
CA GLU A 128 20.61 -14.23 8.89
C GLU A 128 20.11 -13.84 7.49
N VAL A 129 20.84 -14.20 6.43
CA VAL A 129 20.42 -13.91 5.04
C VAL A 129 19.15 -14.69 4.70
N GLU A 130 19.11 -15.97 5.09
CA GLU A 130 17.94 -16.83 4.88
C GLU A 130 16.75 -16.38 5.73
N ARG A 131 16.99 -15.85 6.94
CA ARG A 131 15.97 -15.21 7.78
C ARG A 131 15.35 -14.02 7.06
N VAL A 132 16.15 -13.02 6.68
CA VAL A 132 15.66 -11.79 6.02
C VAL A 132 14.87 -12.14 4.75
N LYS A 133 15.40 -13.04 3.93
CA LYS A 133 14.72 -13.56 2.73
C LYS A 133 13.37 -14.19 3.05
N ASN A 134 13.32 -15.12 4.01
CA ASN A 134 12.08 -15.80 4.37
C ASN A 134 11.04 -14.82 4.90
N VAL A 135 11.44 -13.90 5.78
CA VAL A 135 10.54 -12.90 6.36
C VAL A 135 9.97 -11.97 5.27
N LEU A 136 10.80 -11.52 4.31
CA LEU A 136 10.34 -10.69 3.16
C LEU A 136 9.39 -11.43 2.21
N ILE A 137 9.57 -12.74 2.00
CA ILE A 137 8.66 -13.54 1.18
C ILE A 137 7.34 -13.80 1.91
N GLN A 138 7.41 -14.18 3.20
CA GLN A 138 6.24 -14.49 4.00
C GLN A 138 5.40 -13.23 4.33
N SER A 139 6.04 -12.07 4.49
CA SER A 139 5.33 -10.81 4.76
C SER A 139 4.31 -10.47 3.68
N ASN A 140 4.61 -10.74 2.40
CA ASN A 140 3.67 -10.49 1.31
C ASN A 140 2.37 -11.27 1.48
N CYS A 141 2.41 -12.52 1.96
CA CYS A 141 1.19 -13.30 2.18
C CYS A 141 0.27 -12.62 3.21
N VAL A 142 0.83 -12.12 4.31
CA VAL A 142 0.09 -11.40 5.35
C VAL A 142 -0.42 -10.07 4.81
N LEU A 143 0.43 -9.30 4.16
CA LEU A 143 0.06 -7.99 3.64
C LEU A 143 -1.02 -8.08 2.54
N GLU A 144 -0.97 -9.11 1.69
CA GLU A 144 -2.02 -9.35 0.70
C GLU A 144 -3.34 -9.74 1.36
N ALA A 145 -3.32 -10.60 2.39
CA ALA A 145 -4.53 -10.98 3.10
C ALA A 145 -5.26 -9.78 3.73
N PHE A 146 -4.51 -8.89 4.39
CA PHE A 146 -5.08 -7.75 5.12
C PHE A 146 -5.13 -6.44 4.31
N GLY A 147 -4.44 -6.37 3.19
CA GLY A 147 -4.26 -5.14 2.42
C GLY A 147 -4.75 -5.22 0.97
N ASN A 148 -5.07 -6.42 0.47
CA ASN A 148 -5.62 -6.59 -0.88
C ASN A 148 -7.10 -6.98 -0.84
N ALA A 149 -7.77 -6.66 -1.93
CA ALA A 149 -9.17 -6.99 -2.16
C ALA A 149 -9.42 -7.31 -3.63
N ALA A 150 -10.51 -8.05 -3.89
CA ALA A 150 -10.97 -8.26 -5.25
C ALA A 150 -11.78 -7.05 -5.75
N THR A 151 -11.37 -6.50 -6.88
CA THR A 151 -12.07 -5.44 -7.63
C THR A 151 -12.58 -5.99 -8.96
N CYS A 152 -13.35 -5.20 -9.70
CA CYS A 152 -13.84 -5.58 -11.02
C CYS A 152 -12.73 -5.88 -12.05
N ARG A 153 -11.51 -5.38 -11.84
CA ARG A 153 -10.38 -5.51 -12.77
C ARG A 153 -9.32 -6.50 -12.29
N ASN A 154 -9.18 -6.69 -10.98
CA ASN A 154 -8.12 -7.49 -10.40
C ASN A 154 -8.60 -8.16 -9.11
N ASN A 155 -8.56 -9.49 -9.08
CA ASN A 155 -9.01 -10.29 -7.93
C ASN A 155 -8.08 -10.17 -6.72
N ASN A 156 -6.83 -9.71 -6.89
CA ASN A 156 -5.87 -9.48 -5.80
C ASN A 156 -5.27 -8.07 -5.92
N SER A 157 -6.14 -7.05 -5.90
CA SER A 157 -5.73 -5.65 -6.02
C SER A 157 -5.20 -5.12 -4.70
N SER A 158 -3.95 -4.66 -4.69
CA SER A 158 -3.39 -3.91 -3.56
C SER A 158 -4.24 -2.66 -3.30
N ARG A 159 -4.87 -2.62 -2.12
CA ARG A 159 -5.51 -1.41 -1.55
C ARG A 159 -4.60 -0.79 -0.49
N PHE A 160 -3.31 -1.03 -0.76
CA PHE A 160 -2.04 -0.77 -0.14
C PHE A 160 -0.91 -0.15 -0.95
N GLY A 161 -0.14 0.77 -0.40
CA GLY A 161 1.08 1.27 -0.99
C GLY A 161 2.22 0.75 -0.15
N LYS A 162 3.23 0.18 -0.80
CA LYS A 162 4.27 -0.57 -0.11
C LYS A 162 5.63 -0.10 -0.60
N TYR A 163 6.38 0.49 0.31
CA TYR A 163 7.81 0.72 0.16
C TYR A 163 8.54 -0.31 1.00
N MET A 164 9.43 -1.09 0.39
CA MET A 164 10.29 -2.03 1.11
C MET A 164 11.71 -1.58 0.94
N ASP A 165 12.40 -1.28 2.03
CA ASP A 165 13.85 -1.16 2.02
C ASP A 165 14.50 -2.48 2.44
N ILE A 166 15.57 -2.83 1.74
CA ILE A 166 16.46 -3.92 2.11
C ILE A 166 17.80 -3.29 2.43
N GLN A 167 18.30 -3.56 3.63
CA GLN A 167 19.57 -3.03 4.10
C GLN A 167 20.68 -4.05 3.83
N PHE A 168 21.80 -3.56 3.35
CA PHE A 168 22.98 -4.35 3.00
C PHE A 168 24.20 -3.93 3.79
N ASP A 169 25.05 -4.89 4.11
CA ASP A 169 26.37 -4.62 4.64
C ASP A 169 27.38 -4.23 3.53
N TRP A 170 28.61 -3.91 3.91
CA TRP A 170 29.69 -3.57 2.98
C TRP A 170 30.06 -4.70 2.01
N LYS A 171 29.72 -5.96 2.32
CA LYS A 171 29.95 -7.11 1.42
C LYS A 171 28.88 -7.19 0.35
N GLY A 172 27.74 -6.55 0.58
CA GLY A 172 26.53 -6.62 -0.24
C GLY A 172 25.61 -7.76 0.19
N ASP A 173 25.66 -8.19 1.44
CA ASP A 173 24.75 -9.20 2.00
C ASP A 173 23.57 -8.52 2.73
N PRO A 174 22.35 -9.05 2.60
CA PRO A 174 21.17 -8.47 3.24
C PRO A 174 21.21 -8.76 4.75
N ILE A 175 21.10 -7.71 5.53
CA ILE A 175 21.21 -7.75 7.00
C ILE A 175 19.88 -7.40 7.70
N GLY A 176 18.93 -6.87 6.95
CA GLY A 176 17.63 -6.46 7.47
C GLY A 176 16.89 -5.60 6.46
N GLY A 177 15.92 -4.84 6.96
CA GLY A 177 15.03 -4.05 6.14
C GLY A 177 13.79 -3.59 6.92
N GLN A 178 13.02 -2.75 6.27
CA GLN A 178 11.82 -2.12 6.79
C GLN A 178 10.79 -2.02 5.67
N ILE A 179 9.54 -2.26 6.04
CA ILE A 179 8.37 -2.08 5.20
C ILE A 179 7.62 -0.87 5.72
N GLU A 180 7.42 0.09 4.84
CA GLU A 180 6.54 1.22 5.07
C GLU A 180 5.28 1.05 4.24
N ASN A 181 4.14 1.08 4.92
CA ASN A 181 2.85 1.14 4.26
C ASN A 181 2.34 2.58 4.19
N TYR A 182 1.72 2.94 3.08
CA TYR A 182 1.07 4.23 2.91
C TYR A 182 -0.36 4.07 2.39
N LEU A 183 -1.26 4.89 2.94
CA LEU A 183 -2.63 5.13 2.47
C LEU A 183 -3.56 3.90 2.35
N LEU A 184 -3.55 2.97 3.32
CA LEU A 184 -4.52 1.86 3.34
C LEU A 184 -5.95 2.38 3.09
N GLU A 185 -6.66 1.82 2.11
CA GLU A 185 -8.03 2.23 1.75
C GLU A 185 -9.04 1.75 2.82
N LYS A 186 -9.00 2.36 4.00
CA LYS A 186 -9.84 1.97 5.13
C LYS A 186 -11.34 2.13 4.87
N SER A 187 -11.74 3.01 3.93
CA SER A 187 -13.14 3.12 3.50
C SER A 187 -13.71 1.79 3.02
N ARG A 188 -12.88 0.94 2.40
CA ARG A 188 -13.26 -0.40 1.93
C ARG A 188 -13.78 -1.32 3.03
N VAL A 189 -13.37 -1.10 4.28
CA VAL A 189 -13.83 -1.91 5.43
C VAL A 189 -15.35 -1.83 5.57
N VAL A 190 -15.95 -0.66 5.32
CA VAL A 190 -17.37 -0.42 5.58
C VAL A 190 -18.23 -0.38 4.33
N GLN A 191 -17.62 -0.15 3.17
CA GLN A 191 -18.33 0.02 1.91
C GLN A 191 -17.50 -0.54 0.76
N GLN A 192 -18.14 -1.26 -0.16
CA GLN A 192 -17.53 -1.74 -1.39
C GLN A 192 -18.42 -1.36 -2.57
N GLN A 193 -17.81 -1.13 -3.73
CA GLN A 193 -18.56 -0.95 -4.97
C GLN A 193 -19.21 -2.27 -5.40
N LYS A 194 -20.22 -2.18 -6.26
CA LYS A 194 -20.86 -3.36 -6.84
C LYS A 194 -19.83 -4.24 -7.55
N ASN A 195 -19.92 -5.54 -7.37
CA ASN A 195 -19.00 -6.56 -7.90
C ASN A 195 -17.60 -6.55 -7.28
N GLU A 196 -17.40 -5.85 -6.15
CA GLU A 196 -16.14 -5.90 -5.40
C GLU A 196 -16.28 -6.66 -4.08
N ARG A 197 -15.14 -7.06 -3.52
CA ARG A 197 -15.04 -7.63 -2.18
C ARG A 197 -14.44 -6.62 -1.20
N ASN A 198 -14.66 -6.90 0.09
CA ASN A 198 -13.83 -6.35 1.16
C ASN A 198 -12.44 -7.03 1.14
N PHE A 199 -11.55 -6.66 2.07
CA PHE A 199 -10.23 -7.28 2.20
C PHE A 199 -10.31 -8.81 2.36
N HIS A 200 -9.32 -9.53 1.82
CA HIS A 200 -9.34 -11.00 1.80
C HIS A 200 -9.46 -11.62 3.19
N ALA A 201 -8.84 -11.03 4.21
CA ALA A 201 -8.86 -11.48 5.60
C ALA A 201 -10.28 -11.77 6.12
N PHE A 202 -11.28 -10.96 5.76
CA PHE A 202 -12.66 -11.20 6.19
C PHE A 202 -13.23 -12.52 5.67
N TYR A 203 -12.98 -12.83 4.40
CA TYR A 203 -13.50 -14.04 3.75
C TYR A 203 -12.69 -15.27 4.15
N GLN A 204 -11.37 -15.13 4.28
CA GLN A 204 -10.48 -16.15 4.83
C GLN A 204 -10.95 -16.59 6.21
N LEU A 205 -11.24 -15.64 7.11
CA LEU A 205 -11.77 -15.94 8.44
C LEU A 205 -13.13 -16.67 8.41
N ILE A 206 -14.06 -16.21 7.57
CA ILE A 206 -15.41 -16.81 7.45
C ILE A 206 -15.35 -18.21 6.82
N SER A 207 -14.30 -18.51 6.05
CA SER A 207 -14.16 -19.80 5.36
C SER A 207 -13.67 -20.95 6.26
N ASP A 208 -13.04 -20.64 7.41
CA ASP A 208 -12.47 -21.62 8.32
C ASP A 208 -13.43 -22.08 9.42
N ASP A 209 -13.83 -23.35 9.38
CA ASP A 209 -14.80 -23.94 10.30
C ASP A 209 -14.35 -23.93 11.78
N GLY A 210 -13.04 -23.94 12.03
CA GLY A 210 -12.46 -23.89 13.37
C GLY A 210 -12.69 -22.54 14.04
N GLN A 211 -12.55 -21.45 13.28
CA GLN A 211 -12.72 -20.10 13.80
C GLN A 211 -14.17 -19.72 14.07
N LEU A 212 -15.12 -20.29 13.32
CA LEU A 212 -16.53 -19.86 13.37
C LEU A 212 -17.14 -19.99 14.76
N ARG A 213 -16.97 -21.16 15.40
CA ARG A 213 -17.55 -21.42 16.74
C ARG A 213 -16.92 -20.56 17.83
N GLN A 214 -15.62 -20.31 17.74
CA GLN A 214 -14.91 -19.52 18.75
C GLN A 214 -15.36 -18.05 18.74
N ARG A 215 -15.70 -17.52 17.56
CA ARG A 215 -16.00 -16.09 17.35
C ARG A 215 -17.47 -15.79 17.06
N ASP A 216 -18.34 -16.76 17.33
CA ASP A 216 -19.79 -16.68 17.11
C ASP A 216 -20.14 -16.26 15.66
N LEU A 217 -19.39 -16.79 14.68
CA LEU A 217 -19.56 -16.45 13.27
C LEU A 217 -20.39 -17.49 12.50
N GLN A 218 -21.07 -17.04 11.45
CA GLN A 218 -21.76 -17.88 10.46
C GLN A 218 -20.88 -18.06 9.23
N LYS A 219 -20.93 -19.26 8.62
CA LYS A 219 -20.21 -19.57 7.37
C LYS A 219 -20.85 -18.95 6.13
N SER A 220 -21.17 -17.66 6.18
CA SER A 220 -21.80 -16.93 5.10
C SER A 220 -21.33 -15.47 5.10
N PRO A 221 -20.52 -15.05 4.11
CA PRO A 221 -20.17 -13.63 3.96
C PRO A 221 -21.39 -12.73 3.79
N GLY A 222 -22.49 -13.24 3.24
CA GLY A 222 -23.74 -12.48 3.10
C GLY A 222 -24.44 -12.18 4.44
N ALA A 223 -24.08 -12.87 5.52
CA ALA A 223 -24.64 -12.63 6.85
C ALA A 223 -24.09 -11.36 7.53
N TYR A 224 -23.05 -10.74 6.97
CA TYR A 224 -22.40 -9.56 7.55
C TYR A 224 -22.51 -8.37 6.61
N PHE A 225 -22.98 -7.24 7.15
CA PHE A 225 -23.18 -6.01 6.38
C PHE A 225 -21.92 -5.59 5.61
N TYR A 226 -20.75 -5.64 6.26
CA TYR A 226 -19.47 -5.21 5.68
C TYR A 226 -18.86 -6.15 4.63
N THR A 227 -19.39 -7.36 4.44
CA THR A 227 -18.97 -8.26 3.36
C THR A 227 -20.04 -8.49 2.31
N ASN A 228 -21.21 -7.85 2.46
CA ASN A 228 -22.36 -8.03 1.57
C ASN A 228 -22.65 -6.80 0.69
N GLN A 229 -21.98 -5.66 0.86
CA GLN A 229 -22.28 -4.44 0.08
C GLN A 229 -21.99 -4.62 -1.41
N GLY A 230 -20.84 -5.24 -1.74
CA GLY A 230 -20.42 -5.45 -3.12
C GLY A 230 -21.13 -6.61 -3.83
N GLY A 231 -21.89 -7.44 -3.12
CA GLY A 231 -22.65 -8.56 -3.69
C GLY A 231 -21.80 -9.77 -4.14
N VAL A 232 -20.51 -9.80 -3.80
CA VAL A 232 -19.58 -10.88 -4.20
C VAL A 232 -19.08 -11.62 -2.97
N SER A 233 -19.38 -12.92 -2.91
CA SER A 233 -18.94 -13.82 -1.83
C SER A 233 -17.75 -14.70 -2.20
N LYS A 234 -17.54 -14.96 -3.50
CA LYS A 234 -16.44 -15.74 -4.06
C LYS A 234 -15.84 -14.99 -5.23
N ALA A 235 -14.52 -15.02 -5.34
CA ALA A 235 -13.79 -14.47 -6.48
C ALA A 235 -13.02 -15.59 -7.17
N ASP A 236 -12.98 -15.57 -8.50
CA ASP A 236 -12.36 -16.62 -9.30
C ASP A 236 -10.86 -16.70 -9.02
N GLY A 237 -10.36 -17.94 -8.86
CA GLY A 237 -8.96 -18.21 -8.58
C GLY A 237 -8.53 -18.00 -7.12
N ILE A 238 -9.44 -17.60 -6.21
CA ILE A 238 -9.15 -17.45 -4.78
C ILE A 238 -9.66 -18.66 -4.00
N ASN A 239 -8.84 -19.19 -3.10
CA ASN A 239 -9.23 -20.24 -2.18
C ASN A 239 -9.06 -19.74 -0.74
N ASP A 240 -10.05 -18.98 -0.26
CA ASP A 240 -10.02 -18.30 1.03
C ASP A 240 -9.65 -19.25 2.20
N LYS A 241 -10.04 -20.54 2.16
CA LYS A 241 -9.72 -21.52 3.21
C LYS A 241 -8.24 -21.93 3.18
N ASN A 242 -7.68 -22.18 2.00
CA ASN A 242 -6.25 -22.49 1.89
C ASN A 242 -5.39 -21.26 2.17
N ASP A 243 -5.85 -20.09 1.73
CA ASP A 243 -5.17 -18.83 1.96
C ASP A 243 -5.15 -18.49 3.45
N TYR A 244 -6.25 -18.73 4.19
CA TYR A 244 -6.29 -18.63 5.65
C TYR A 244 -5.19 -19.45 6.32
N ASN A 245 -5.02 -20.72 5.94
CA ASN A 245 -3.98 -21.58 6.50
C ASN A 245 -2.56 -21.10 6.16
N THR A 246 -2.38 -20.60 4.94
CA THR A 246 -1.11 -20.04 4.47
C THR A 246 -0.74 -18.79 5.27
N VAL A 247 -1.69 -17.88 5.48
CA VAL A 247 -1.51 -16.66 6.27
C VAL A 247 -1.15 -16.99 7.72
N ASN A 248 -1.84 -17.93 8.35
CA ASN A 248 -1.51 -18.33 9.72
C ASN A 248 -0.12 -18.97 9.83
N SER A 249 0.28 -19.77 8.83
CA SER A 249 1.63 -20.32 8.77
C SER A 249 2.68 -19.22 8.62
N ALA A 250 2.42 -18.24 7.75
CA ALA A 250 3.28 -17.06 7.58
C ALA A 250 3.40 -16.25 8.88
N LEU A 251 2.29 -15.94 9.56
CA LEU A 251 2.31 -15.21 10.84
C LEU A 251 3.17 -15.90 11.90
N LYS A 252 3.10 -17.24 12.01
CA LYS A 252 3.97 -18.01 12.92
C LYS A 252 5.44 -17.93 12.54
N LEU A 253 5.75 -18.02 11.24
CA LEU A 253 7.13 -17.88 10.74
C LEU A 253 7.70 -16.47 10.96
N LEU A 254 6.84 -15.46 10.99
CA LEU A 254 7.18 -14.07 11.33
C LEU A 254 7.35 -13.87 12.86
N GLY A 255 7.23 -14.93 13.66
CA GLY A 255 7.46 -14.88 15.10
C GLY A 255 6.26 -14.43 15.93
N LEU A 256 5.04 -14.42 15.36
CA LEU A 256 3.84 -14.16 16.14
C LEU A 256 3.38 -15.42 16.87
N HIS A 257 3.02 -15.26 18.14
CA HIS A 257 2.46 -16.33 18.95
C HIS A 257 0.98 -16.58 18.64
N ASP A 258 0.48 -17.78 18.91
CA ASP A 258 -0.91 -18.14 18.68
C ASP A 258 -1.91 -17.19 19.38
N ALA A 259 -1.55 -16.62 20.53
CA ALA A 259 -2.37 -15.62 21.23
C ALA A 259 -2.48 -14.29 20.45
N GLU A 260 -1.38 -13.82 19.85
CA GLU A 260 -1.36 -12.61 19.02
C GLU A 260 -2.15 -12.83 17.73
N ILE A 261 -1.93 -13.98 17.08
CA ILE A 261 -2.65 -14.38 15.86
C ILE A 261 -4.15 -14.46 16.13
N ASN A 262 -4.56 -15.11 17.22
CA ASN A 262 -5.97 -15.20 17.59
C ASN A 262 -6.59 -13.82 17.86
N THR A 263 -5.84 -12.92 18.50
CA THR A 263 -6.28 -11.55 18.76
C THR A 263 -6.47 -10.78 17.45
N ALA A 264 -5.58 -10.94 16.46
CA ALA A 264 -5.76 -10.33 15.14
C ALA A 264 -7.06 -10.79 14.47
N TRP A 265 -7.37 -12.09 14.53
CA TRP A 265 -8.63 -12.63 14.01
C TRP A 265 -9.86 -12.24 14.85
N ASP A 266 -9.71 -12.06 16.16
CA ASP A 266 -10.78 -11.54 17.04
C ASP A 266 -11.16 -10.11 16.65
N LEU A 267 -10.17 -9.28 16.28
CA LEU A 267 -10.42 -7.93 15.77
C LEU A 267 -11.17 -7.94 14.43
N VAL A 268 -10.79 -8.82 13.51
CA VAL A 268 -11.51 -8.99 12.22
C VAL A 268 -12.95 -9.45 12.45
N ALA A 269 -13.18 -10.44 13.32
CA ALA A 269 -14.52 -10.89 13.69
C ALA A 269 -15.33 -9.81 14.40
N GLY A 270 -14.69 -9.04 15.28
CA GLY A 270 -15.30 -7.91 15.97
C GLY A 270 -15.82 -6.86 14.98
N ILE A 271 -15.06 -6.58 13.92
CA ILE A 271 -15.49 -5.68 12.84
C ILE A 271 -16.70 -6.24 12.09
N LEU A 272 -16.73 -7.53 11.78
CA LEU A 272 -17.88 -8.18 11.14
C LEU A 272 -19.17 -8.03 11.96
N HIS A 273 -19.10 -8.34 13.26
CA HIS A 273 -20.24 -8.18 14.17
C HIS A 273 -20.63 -6.72 14.35
N LEU A 274 -19.66 -5.80 14.43
CA LEU A 274 -19.90 -4.36 14.51
C LEU A 274 -20.69 -3.87 13.27
N GLY A 275 -20.39 -4.39 12.09
CA GLY A 275 -21.14 -4.09 10.86
C GLY A 275 -22.63 -4.39 10.98
N ASN A 276 -22.99 -5.47 11.68
CA ASN A 276 -24.37 -5.90 11.90
C ASN A 276 -25.11 -5.12 13.02
N VAL A 277 -24.42 -4.24 13.75
CA VAL A 277 -25.09 -3.37 14.73
C VAL A 277 -25.91 -2.31 13.99
N THR A 278 -27.22 -2.35 14.19
CA THR A 278 -28.19 -1.36 13.71
C THR A 278 -28.62 -0.43 14.84
N LEU A 279 -28.80 0.83 14.48
CA LEU A 279 -29.16 1.92 15.38
C LEU A 279 -30.56 2.43 15.02
N SER A 280 -31.42 2.56 16.01
CA SER A 280 -32.75 3.15 15.89
C SER A 280 -32.79 4.53 16.53
N ALA A 281 -33.68 5.40 16.05
CA ALA A 281 -33.97 6.66 16.73
C ALA A 281 -34.70 6.41 18.06
N ASP A 282 -34.32 7.16 19.09
CA ASP A 282 -34.97 7.23 20.40
C ASP A 282 -35.10 8.71 20.78
N GLY A 283 -36.23 9.32 20.41
CA GLY A 283 -36.38 10.78 20.41
C GLY A 283 -35.38 11.46 19.45
N GLU A 284 -34.61 12.42 19.96
CA GLU A 284 -33.51 13.07 19.21
C GLU A 284 -32.20 12.27 19.22
N GLY A 285 -32.12 11.20 20.02
CA GLY A 285 -30.92 10.38 20.21
C GLY A 285 -30.92 9.06 19.44
N ALA A 286 -29.78 8.39 19.44
CA ALA A 286 -29.59 7.06 18.89
C ALA A 286 -29.61 6.00 20.00
N LYS A 287 -30.20 4.84 19.70
CA LYS A 287 -30.17 3.66 20.55
C LYS A 287 -29.87 2.43 19.72
N ILE A 288 -29.17 1.46 20.31
CA ILE A 288 -28.96 0.16 19.67
C ILE A 288 -30.30 -0.57 19.55
N ALA A 289 -30.62 -1.04 18.34
CA ALA A 289 -31.83 -1.80 18.09
C ALA A 289 -31.82 -3.13 18.88
N HIS A 290 -32.99 -3.58 19.32
CA HIS A 290 -33.11 -4.84 20.07
C HIS A 290 -32.56 -6.05 19.31
N SER A 291 -32.70 -6.07 17.98
CA SER A 291 -32.15 -7.11 17.09
C SER A 291 -30.63 -7.17 17.07
N SER A 292 -29.94 -6.10 17.49
CA SER A 292 -28.47 -5.99 17.46
C SER A 292 -27.79 -6.36 18.77
N ARG A 293 -28.54 -6.78 19.81
CA ARG A 293 -27.97 -7.12 21.12
C ARG A 293 -26.94 -8.23 21.04
N SER A 294 -27.22 -9.29 20.29
CA SER A 294 -26.29 -10.41 20.09
C SER A 294 -24.99 -9.95 19.42
N SER A 295 -25.07 -9.11 18.38
CA SER A 295 -23.90 -8.53 17.72
C SER A 295 -23.07 -7.69 18.69
N VAL A 296 -23.70 -6.85 19.52
CA VAL A 296 -22.99 -6.03 20.52
C VAL A 296 -22.33 -6.90 21.60
N GLU A 297 -22.98 -7.97 22.04
CA GLU A 297 -22.41 -8.94 22.98
C GLU A 297 -21.22 -9.68 22.37
N ALA A 298 -21.30 -10.06 21.09
CA ALA A 298 -20.19 -10.68 20.37
C ALA A 298 -19.01 -9.71 20.24
N VAL A 299 -19.24 -8.45 19.87
CA VAL A 299 -18.20 -7.41 19.83
C VAL A 299 -17.58 -7.21 21.23
N ALA A 300 -18.41 -7.12 22.27
CA ALA A 300 -17.97 -6.98 23.66
C ALA A 300 -17.06 -8.14 24.09
N LYS A 301 -17.46 -9.38 23.77
CA LYS A 301 -16.69 -10.60 24.05
C LYS A 301 -15.36 -10.63 23.29
N LEU A 302 -15.37 -10.36 21.99
CA LEU A 302 -14.16 -10.45 21.14
C LEU A 302 -13.15 -9.35 21.47
N LEU A 303 -13.63 -8.13 21.72
CA LEU A 303 -12.78 -6.99 22.06
C LEU A 303 -12.49 -6.85 23.55
N GLN A 304 -13.08 -7.73 24.38
CA GLN A 304 -12.99 -7.73 25.84
C GLN A 304 -13.34 -6.38 26.47
N ILE A 305 -14.42 -5.78 26.00
CA ILE A 305 -14.98 -4.51 26.47
C ILE A 305 -16.39 -4.76 26.97
N LYS A 306 -16.84 -4.01 27.98
CA LYS A 306 -18.22 -4.14 28.47
C LYS A 306 -19.21 -3.69 27.40
N SER A 307 -20.30 -4.44 27.19
CA SER A 307 -21.35 -4.09 26.22
C SER A 307 -21.94 -2.70 26.45
N SER A 308 -22.01 -2.25 27.71
CA SER A 308 -22.45 -0.91 28.08
C SER A 308 -21.50 0.19 27.59
N GLU A 309 -20.19 -0.07 27.58
CA GLU A 309 -19.19 0.88 27.09
C GLU A 309 -19.26 1.01 25.56
N ILE A 310 -19.43 -0.09 24.83
CA ILE A 310 -19.63 -0.07 23.36
C ILE A 310 -20.90 0.71 23.02
N THR A 311 -22.00 0.41 23.70
CA THR A 311 -23.27 1.12 23.52
C THR A 311 -23.10 2.61 23.71
N LYS A 312 -22.46 2.99 24.81
CA LYS A 312 -22.18 4.39 25.14
C LYS A 312 -21.31 5.06 24.09
N ALA A 313 -20.26 4.39 23.62
CA ALA A 313 -19.37 4.97 22.62
C ALA A 313 -20.00 5.15 21.25
N LEU A 314 -20.93 4.27 20.86
CA LEU A 314 -21.66 4.38 19.60
C LEU A 314 -22.78 5.42 19.66
N CYS A 315 -23.45 5.57 20.80
CA CYS A 315 -24.63 6.40 20.93
C CYS A 315 -24.38 7.80 21.54
N GLU A 316 -23.24 8.05 22.16
CA GLU A 316 -23.00 9.31 22.88
C GLU A 316 -21.71 10.00 22.42
N ARG A 317 -21.68 11.34 22.55
CA ARG A 317 -20.51 12.19 22.44
C ARG A 317 -20.16 12.92 23.76
N ALA A 318 -18.92 12.88 24.23
CA ALA A 318 -18.37 13.68 25.31
C ALA A 318 -17.87 14.98 24.72
N ILE A 319 -18.35 16.09 25.25
CA ILE A 319 -18.00 17.45 24.84
C ILE A 319 -17.41 18.14 26.06
N ALA A 320 -16.20 18.66 25.93
CA ALA A 320 -15.61 19.51 26.96
C ALA A 320 -16.20 20.92 26.81
N ALA A 321 -16.99 21.36 27.78
CA ALA A 321 -17.60 22.68 27.82
C ALA A 321 -17.25 23.34 29.15
N GLY A 322 -16.45 24.41 29.12
CA GLY A 322 -16.10 25.20 30.29
C GLY A 322 -15.40 24.42 31.42
N GLY A 323 -14.51 23.48 31.09
CA GLY A 323 -13.80 22.64 32.07
C GLY A 323 -14.55 21.39 32.53
N ASN A 324 -15.82 21.23 32.16
CA ASN A 324 -16.63 20.04 32.46
C ASN A 324 -16.80 19.15 31.22
N VAL A 325 -16.82 17.83 31.42
CA VAL A 325 -17.11 16.86 30.35
C VAL A 325 -18.61 16.53 30.38
N VAL A 326 -19.36 17.07 29.43
CA VAL A 326 -20.80 16.81 29.28
C VAL A 326 -21.01 15.72 28.23
N GLN A 327 -21.91 14.78 28.49
CA GLN A 327 -22.28 13.75 27.53
C GLN A 327 -23.56 14.12 26.80
N LYS A 328 -23.49 14.11 25.47
CA LYS A 328 -24.58 14.43 24.55
C LYS A 328 -24.90 13.19 23.73
N THR A 329 -26.17 12.82 23.61
CA THR A 329 -26.58 11.73 22.71
C THR A 329 -26.37 12.13 21.24
N LEU A 330 -25.86 11.19 20.44
CA LEU A 330 -25.71 11.32 18.99
C LEU A 330 -27.05 11.04 18.32
N THR A 331 -27.29 11.65 17.15
CA THR A 331 -28.41 11.24 16.29
C THR A 331 -28.15 9.87 15.66
N SER A 332 -29.18 9.20 15.15
CA SER A 332 -29.04 7.87 14.50
C SER A 332 -27.99 7.88 13.37
N GLY A 333 -28.00 8.91 12.52
CA GLY A 333 -27.02 9.06 11.45
C GLY A 333 -25.59 9.29 11.96
N GLN A 334 -25.42 10.13 12.99
CA GLN A 334 -24.11 10.36 13.60
C GLN A 334 -23.56 9.11 14.29
N ALA A 335 -24.42 8.33 14.96
CA ALA A 335 -24.05 7.07 15.58
C ALA A 335 -23.65 6.02 14.53
N MET A 336 -24.32 5.97 13.37
CA MET A 336 -23.93 5.11 12.26
C MET A 336 -22.55 5.48 11.71
N TYR A 337 -22.29 6.79 11.53
CA TYR A 337 -20.97 7.27 11.12
C TYR A 337 -19.89 6.95 12.16
N ALA A 338 -20.20 7.07 13.46
CA ALA A 338 -19.30 6.70 14.55
C ALA A 338 -18.96 5.20 14.55
N LYS A 339 -19.96 4.34 14.27
CA LYS A 339 -19.79 2.89 14.10
C LYS A 339 -18.82 2.56 12.98
N ASP A 340 -19.04 3.15 11.81
CA ASP A 340 -18.19 2.94 10.64
C ASP A 340 -16.77 3.49 10.87
N ALA A 341 -16.65 4.66 11.50
CA ALA A 341 -15.36 5.23 11.87
C ALA A 341 -14.58 4.32 12.84
N LEU A 342 -15.26 3.71 13.83
CA LEU A 342 -14.67 2.73 14.72
C LEU A 342 -14.15 1.52 13.93
N ALA A 343 -14.96 0.94 13.04
CA ALA A 343 -14.55 -0.20 12.20
C ALA A 343 -13.29 0.11 11.37
N LYS A 344 -13.26 1.26 10.70
CA LYS A 344 -12.11 1.74 9.93
C LYS A 344 -10.87 1.88 10.79
N ALA A 345 -11.01 2.51 11.96
CA ALA A 345 -9.90 2.74 12.88
C ALA A 345 -9.32 1.43 13.43
N VAL A 346 -10.17 0.47 13.83
CA VAL A 346 -9.73 -0.86 14.31
C VAL A 346 -8.89 -1.55 13.24
N TYR A 347 -9.40 -1.58 12.00
CA TYR A 347 -8.73 -2.26 10.90
C TYR A 347 -7.41 -1.61 10.49
N GLU A 348 -7.38 -0.28 10.37
CA GLU A 348 -6.17 0.49 10.08
C GLU A 348 -5.08 0.24 11.13
N ARG A 349 -5.44 0.23 12.41
CA ARG A 349 -4.53 -0.03 13.53
C ARG A 349 -4.05 -1.48 13.55
N LEU A 350 -4.92 -2.44 13.23
CA LEU A 350 -4.54 -3.84 13.07
C LEU A 350 -3.52 -4.00 11.93
N PHE A 351 -3.78 -3.39 10.78
CA PHE A 351 -2.90 -3.47 9.62
C PHE A 351 -1.52 -2.86 9.92
N ASN A 352 -1.47 -1.67 10.49
CA ASN A 352 -0.21 -1.02 10.87
C ASN A 352 0.55 -1.84 11.93
N TRP A 353 -0.16 -2.47 12.87
CA TRP A 353 0.48 -3.37 13.84
C TRP A 353 1.08 -4.61 13.17
N LEU A 354 0.40 -5.23 12.20
CA LEU A 354 0.96 -6.34 11.43
C LEU A 354 2.24 -5.93 10.69
N VAL A 355 2.24 -4.74 10.07
CA VAL A 355 3.44 -4.15 9.44
C VAL A 355 4.55 -3.96 10.48
N GLN A 356 4.23 -3.44 11.67
CA GLN A 356 5.21 -3.29 12.75
C GLN A 356 5.80 -4.64 13.18
N ARG A 357 4.98 -5.69 13.37
CA ARG A 357 5.48 -7.02 13.75
C ARG A 357 6.36 -7.63 12.66
N ILE A 358 6.01 -7.41 11.39
CA ILE A 358 6.87 -7.78 10.26
C ILE A 358 8.20 -7.03 10.33
N ASN A 359 8.18 -5.71 10.59
CA ASN A 359 9.41 -4.91 10.71
C ASN A 359 10.28 -5.36 11.89
N GLU A 360 9.69 -5.71 13.02
CA GLU A 360 10.41 -6.32 14.15
C GLU A 360 11.07 -7.64 13.75
N ALA A 361 10.42 -8.43 12.90
CA ALA A 361 10.95 -9.69 12.38
C ALA A 361 12.01 -9.52 11.28
N ILE A 362 12.11 -8.37 10.59
CA ILE A 362 13.13 -8.08 9.57
C ILE A 362 14.25 -7.17 10.11
N LYS A 363 14.03 -6.52 11.27
CA LYS A 363 14.97 -5.57 11.86
C LYS A 363 16.40 -6.11 11.84
N PRO A 364 17.39 -5.32 11.38
CA PRO A 364 18.78 -5.72 11.46
C PRO A 364 19.18 -5.93 12.92
N GLY A 365 20.10 -6.86 13.16
CA GLY A 365 20.76 -7.01 14.47
C GLY A 365 21.52 -5.75 14.89
N ASP A 366 22.17 -5.79 16.06
CA ASP A 366 22.91 -4.62 16.57
C ASP A 366 24.06 -4.24 15.63
N MET A 367 23.80 -3.23 14.81
CA MET A 367 24.70 -2.70 13.81
C MET A 367 25.58 -1.68 14.51
N ASN A 368 26.73 -2.10 15.07
CA ASN A 368 27.73 -1.29 15.79
C ASN A 368 28.14 0.02 15.06
N GLY A 369 27.24 1.01 14.95
CA GLY A 369 27.42 2.27 14.24
C GLY A 369 27.57 2.19 12.72
N TYR A 370 27.41 1.02 12.09
CA TYR A 370 27.60 0.88 10.64
C TYR A 370 26.38 1.37 9.86
N LYS A 371 26.55 2.35 8.96
CA LYS A 371 25.53 2.75 7.98
C LYS A 371 25.66 1.83 6.76
N GLY A 372 24.74 0.85 6.67
CA GLY A 372 24.57 0.04 5.47
C GLY A 372 24.03 0.85 4.29
N THR A 373 24.06 0.24 3.12
CA THR A 373 23.40 0.75 1.92
C THR A 373 22.02 0.12 1.76
N VAL A 374 21.16 0.78 0.99
CA VAL A 374 19.76 0.36 0.82
C VAL A 374 19.43 0.07 -0.64
N ILE A 375 18.66 -1.00 -0.86
CA ILE A 375 17.84 -1.15 -2.07
C ILE A 375 16.37 -0.98 -1.68
N GLY A 376 15.78 0.12 -2.12
CA GLY A 376 14.35 0.38 -2.03
C GLY A 376 13.59 -0.29 -3.17
N VAL A 377 12.46 -0.91 -2.87
CA VAL A 377 11.50 -1.42 -3.85
C VAL A 377 10.16 -0.77 -3.57
N LEU A 378 9.74 0.10 -4.49
CA LEU A 378 8.50 0.86 -4.38
C LEU A 378 7.41 0.22 -5.25
N ASP A 379 6.46 -0.45 -4.59
CA ASP A 379 5.25 -1.05 -5.19
C ASP A 379 4.05 -0.15 -4.86
N ILE A 380 3.73 0.75 -5.79
CA ILE A 380 2.67 1.73 -5.62
C ILE A 380 1.31 1.15 -6.00
N TYR A 381 0.24 1.76 -5.48
CA TYR A 381 -1.10 1.57 -6.03
C TYR A 381 -1.12 1.90 -7.51
N GLY A 382 -1.92 1.14 -8.27
CA GLY A 382 -2.21 1.55 -9.64
C GLY A 382 -3.08 2.80 -9.67
N PHE A 383 -2.92 3.60 -10.73
CA PHE A 383 -3.88 4.65 -11.05
C PHE A 383 -5.29 4.07 -11.20
N GLU A 384 -6.31 4.71 -10.64
CA GLU A 384 -7.67 4.20 -10.61
C GLU A 384 -8.68 5.16 -11.22
N ILE A 385 -9.54 4.62 -12.07
CA ILE A 385 -10.68 5.33 -12.65
C ILE A 385 -11.89 4.41 -12.52
N LEU A 386 -12.72 4.69 -11.53
CA LEU A 386 -13.97 3.98 -11.23
C LEU A 386 -15.19 4.83 -11.61
N ASP A 387 -16.37 4.21 -11.66
CA ASP A 387 -17.65 4.89 -11.89
C ASP A 387 -17.94 5.96 -10.82
N THR A 388 -17.47 5.73 -9.59
CA THR A 388 -17.51 6.71 -8.50
C THR A 388 -16.18 6.68 -7.76
N ASN A 389 -15.46 7.79 -7.81
CA ASN A 389 -14.16 7.96 -7.14
C ASN A 389 -14.37 8.77 -5.86
N SER A 390 -13.81 8.31 -4.73
CA SER A 390 -13.84 9.04 -3.46
C SER A 390 -12.52 9.81 -3.23
N PHE A 391 -12.41 10.42 -2.05
CA PHE A 391 -11.18 11.09 -1.62
C PHE A 391 -9.96 10.16 -1.66
N GLU A 392 -10.14 8.88 -1.33
CA GLU A 392 -9.06 7.89 -1.37
C GLU A 392 -8.50 7.70 -2.79
N GLN A 393 -9.34 7.59 -3.83
CA GLN A 393 -8.87 7.55 -5.22
C GLN A 393 -8.15 8.84 -5.62
N CYS A 394 -8.61 10.00 -5.15
CA CYS A 394 -7.92 11.27 -5.37
C CYS A 394 -6.49 11.24 -4.77
N CYS A 395 -6.31 10.79 -3.53
CA CYS A 395 -4.99 10.64 -2.92
C CYS A 395 -4.10 9.64 -3.66
N ILE A 396 -4.66 8.51 -4.11
CA ILE A 396 -3.94 7.49 -4.89
C ILE A 396 -3.45 8.07 -6.22
N ASN A 397 -4.33 8.74 -6.96
CA ASN A 397 -4.01 9.30 -8.27
C ASN A 397 -3.04 10.50 -8.13
N TYR A 398 -3.21 11.35 -7.12
CA TYR A 398 -2.26 12.43 -6.81
C TYR A 398 -0.85 11.90 -6.51
N CYS A 399 -0.74 10.81 -5.73
CA CYS A 399 0.54 10.17 -5.46
C CYS A 399 1.18 9.63 -6.74
N ASN A 400 0.40 8.97 -7.60
CA ASN A 400 0.87 8.53 -8.93
C ASN A 400 1.37 9.70 -9.77
N GLU A 401 0.64 10.83 -9.78
CA GLU A 401 1.04 12.03 -10.52
C GLU A 401 2.36 12.61 -10.01
N LYS A 402 2.56 12.66 -8.68
CA LYS A 402 3.80 13.13 -8.07
C LYS A 402 4.98 12.21 -8.37
N LEU A 403 4.77 10.90 -8.39
CA LEU A 403 5.80 9.93 -8.79
C LEU A 403 6.14 10.05 -10.27
N GLN A 404 5.16 10.29 -11.13
CA GLN A 404 5.39 10.55 -12.55
C GLN A 404 6.19 11.84 -12.76
N GLN A 405 5.87 12.92 -12.03
CA GLN A 405 6.65 14.16 -12.04
C GLN A 405 8.10 13.92 -11.59
N LEU A 406 8.30 13.16 -10.51
CA LEU A 406 9.63 12.80 -10.04
C LEU A 406 10.41 11.99 -11.07
N PHE A 407 9.76 11.02 -11.73
CA PHE A 407 10.38 10.22 -12.79
C PHE A 407 10.88 11.09 -13.95
N ILE A 408 10.04 12.03 -14.41
CA ILE A 408 10.41 12.98 -15.46
C ILE A 408 11.57 13.87 -14.99
N ALA A 409 11.49 14.40 -13.77
CA ALA A 409 12.52 15.28 -13.20
C ALA A 409 13.86 14.59 -12.94
N LEU A 410 13.89 13.27 -12.68
CA LEU A 410 15.14 12.52 -12.52
C LEU A 410 15.80 12.19 -13.87
N ARG A 411 15.00 12.07 -14.93
CA ARG A 411 15.49 11.76 -16.29
C ARG A 411 15.84 13.02 -17.09
N GLY A 412 15.12 14.12 -16.90
CA GLY A 412 15.32 15.38 -17.63
C GLY A 412 16.72 16.02 -17.49
N PRO A 413 17.35 16.04 -16.30
CA PRO A 413 18.67 16.64 -16.11
C PRO A 413 19.84 15.76 -16.57
N GLN A 414 19.67 14.43 -16.66
CA GLN A 414 20.76 13.54 -17.07
C GLN A 414 21.16 13.74 -18.55
N GLU A 415 20.24 14.16 -19.41
CA GLU A 415 20.57 14.51 -20.81
C GLU A 415 21.27 15.87 -20.96
N LEU A 416 21.14 16.77 -19.98
CA LEU A 416 21.78 18.10 -20.01
C LEU A 416 23.21 18.12 -19.46
N ALA A 417 23.59 17.14 -18.63
CA ALA A 417 24.88 17.12 -17.93
C ALA A 417 26.05 16.53 -18.74
N HIS A 418 25.78 15.77 -19.81
CA HIS A 418 26.81 15.18 -20.67
C HIS A 418 27.04 15.97 -21.98
N GLY A 419 27.56 17.18 -21.84
CA GLY A 419 28.58 17.75 -22.73
C GLY A 419 28.32 17.79 -24.24
N ARG A 420 27.47 18.73 -24.69
CA ARG A 420 27.66 19.67 -25.83
C ARG A 420 26.40 20.53 -25.92
N PRO A 421 26.50 21.85 -26.20
CA PRO A 421 25.31 22.65 -26.47
C PRO A 421 24.75 22.23 -27.84
N ILE A 422 23.84 21.27 -27.83
CA ILE A 422 22.96 21.04 -28.97
C ILE A 422 21.84 22.07 -28.82
N PRO A 423 21.59 22.95 -29.80
CA PRO A 423 20.47 23.86 -29.74
C PRO A 423 19.19 23.02 -29.84
N ILE A 424 18.57 22.72 -28.70
CA ILE A 424 17.23 22.15 -28.68
C ILE A 424 16.29 23.31 -28.98
N THR A 425 15.87 23.41 -30.23
CA THR A 425 14.63 24.11 -30.57
C THR A 425 13.54 23.40 -29.77
N THR A 426 12.83 24.17 -28.95
CA THR A 426 11.70 23.72 -28.14
C THR A 426 10.83 22.74 -28.92
N VAL A 427 10.66 21.53 -28.39
CA VAL A 427 9.74 20.53 -28.96
C VAL A 427 8.32 21.09 -28.73
N PRO A 428 7.53 21.37 -29.78
CA PRO A 428 6.16 21.84 -29.60
C PRO A 428 5.33 20.69 -29.04
N GLY A 429 4.75 20.86 -27.85
CA GLY A 429 3.92 19.84 -27.20
C GLY A 429 3.70 20.04 -25.71
N THR A 430 4.54 20.83 -25.04
CA THR A 430 4.20 21.41 -23.74
C THR A 430 3.57 22.79 -23.97
N GLU A 431 2.33 22.80 -24.46
CA GLU A 431 1.49 23.98 -24.21
C GLU A 431 1.26 24.02 -22.70
N GLU A 432 1.72 25.10 -22.07
CA GLU A 432 1.20 25.52 -20.78
C GLU A 432 -0.33 25.50 -20.89
N LEU A 433 -0.96 24.59 -20.14
CA LEU A 433 -2.39 24.66 -19.87
C LEU A 433 -2.62 25.97 -19.12
N ASN A 434 -2.82 27.05 -19.87
CA ASN A 434 -3.39 28.28 -19.39
C ASN A 434 -4.79 27.93 -18.86
N ASP A 435 -4.89 27.94 -17.55
CA ASP A 435 -6.11 27.76 -16.78
C ASP A 435 -7.05 28.93 -17.07
N THR A 436 -7.87 28.80 -18.12
CA THR A 436 -9.06 29.64 -18.33
C THR A 436 -10.30 28.85 -17.95
N GLY A 437 -10.41 28.53 -16.66
CA GLY A 437 -11.71 28.25 -16.04
C GLY A 437 -12.52 29.55 -15.86
N PRO A 438 -13.85 29.50 -15.86
CA PRO A 438 -14.69 30.69 -15.71
C PRO A 438 -14.49 31.33 -14.33
N GLU A 439 -14.20 32.64 -14.31
CA GLU A 439 -14.10 33.48 -13.11
C GLU A 439 -15.38 33.37 -12.26
N ILE A 440 -15.27 32.77 -11.08
CA ILE A 440 -16.24 32.97 -10.01
C ILE A 440 -15.82 34.25 -9.29
N GLN A 441 -16.58 35.33 -9.53
CA GLN A 441 -16.41 36.62 -8.85
C GLN A 441 -16.50 36.43 -7.32
N ALA A 442 -15.37 36.63 -6.64
CA ALA A 442 -15.35 36.93 -5.23
C ALA A 442 -15.66 38.43 -5.01
N PRO A 443 -16.41 38.80 -3.96
CA PRO A 443 -16.69 40.20 -3.64
C PRO A 443 -15.41 40.95 -3.19
N PRO A 444 -15.35 42.28 -3.39
CA PRO A 444 -14.10 43.04 -3.31
C PRO A 444 -13.67 43.40 -1.89
N ASP A 445 -12.34 43.36 -1.74
CA ASP A 445 -11.45 44.16 -0.88
C ASP A 445 -11.77 44.34 0.61
N GLU A 446 -10.83 43.90 1.44
CA GLU A 446 -10.24 44.79 2.44
C GLU A 446 -8.77 44.39 2.73
N LEU A 447 -7.89 45.39 2.60
CA LEU A 447 -6.51 45.51 3.11
C LEU A 447 -5.34 45.03 2.23
N GLY A 448 -4.67 46.02 1.64
CA GLY A 448 -3.23 46.22 1.87
C GLY A 448 -2.32 45.94 0.68
N GLY A 449 -2.04 46.99 -0.10
CA GLY A 449 -1.16 46.94 -1.26
C GLY A 449 0.30 46.59 -0.94
N GLY A 450 0.92 45.87 -1.88
CA GLY A 450 2.36 45.67 -1.98
C GLY A 450 2.71 45.19 -3.38
N ARG A 451 3.30 46.06 -4.20
CA ARG A 451 3.90 45.68 -5.50
C ARG A 451 5.18 44.91 -5.24
N TYR A 452 5.32 43.70 -5.80
CA TYR A 452 6.62 43.03 -5.93
C TYR A 452 6.94 42.77 -7.40
N GLN A 453 8.05 43.35 -7.86
CA GLN A 453 8.67 43.05 -9.15
C GLN A 453 9.39 41.70 -9.07
N LEU A 454 9.17 40.85 -10.08
CA LEU A 454 9.89 39.59 -10.28
C LEU A 454 11.28 39.86 -10.87
N SER A 455 12.32 39.47 -10.12
CA SER A 455 13.70 39.41 -10.60
C SER A 455 14.00 37.98 -11.08
N THR A 456 14.27 37.84 -12.37
CA THR A 456 14.69 36.60 -13.04
C THR A 456 16.17 36.35 -12.77
N ASN A 457 16.50 35.58 -11.73
CA ASN A 457 17.75 34.80 -11.60
C ASN A 457 17.78 34.11 -10.22
N ASN A 458 17.25 32.88 -10.14
CA ASN A 458 17.67 31.76 -9.28
C ASN A 458 16.53 30.72 -9.18
N PRO A 459 16.60 29.54 -9.83
CA PRO A 459 15.56 28.51 -9.69
C PRO A 459 15.66 27.68 -8.40
N PHE A 460 16.63 27.94 -7.52
CA PHE A 460 16.79 27.28 -6.23
C PHE A 460 16.82 28.30 -5.09
N ALA A 461 15.66 28.81 -4.69
CA ALA A 461 15.56 29.65 -3.49
C ALA A 461 14.16 29.67 -2.85
N ILE A 462 13.56 28.51 -2.53
CA ILE A 462 12.52 28.35 -1.49
C ILE A 462 12.57 26.86 -1.08
N PHE A 463 13.02 26.37 0.08
CA PHE A 463 13.16 26.86 1.45
C PHE A 463 14.50 26.36 2.05
N GLU A 464 15.47 27.25 2.27
CA GLU A 464 16.34 27.16 3.44
C GLU A 464 16.10 28.44 4.23
N ASN A 465 15.34 28.31 5.32
CA ASN A 465 15.29 29.32 6.36
C ASN A 465 15.95 28.70 7.60
N PRO A 466 17.16 29.12 8.02
CA PRO A 466 17.85 28.53 9.17
C PRO A 466 17.23 28.89 10.52
N GLU A 467 16.15 29.68 10.55
CA GLU A 467 15.46 30.08 11.78
C GLU A 467 13.95 29.85 11.68
N TYR A 468 13.53 28.59 11.52
CA TYR A 468 12.17 28.19 11.87
C TYR A 468 12.21 26.84 12.59
N HIS A 469 12.18 26.91 13.91
CA HIS A 469 11.76 25.80 14.75
C HIS A 469 10.42 25.27 14.25
N ALA A 470 10.28 23.94 14.28
CA ALA A 470 9.07 23.18 14.00
C ALA A 470 7.81 23.86 14.57
N ASN A 471 7.09 24.59 13.72
CA ASN A 471 5.70 24.92 13.94
C ASN A 471 4.91 24.15 12.90
N GLU A 472 4.32 23.06 13.40
CA GLU A 472 3.29 22.26 12.75
C GLU A 472 2.31 23.19 12.04
N ILE A 473 2.14 23.00 10.73
CA ILE A 473 0.95 23.52 10.03
C ILE A 473 -0.23 22.83 10.71
N PRO A 474 -1.15 23.55 11.38
CA PRO A 474 -2.26 22.90 12.03
C PRO A 474 -3.18 22.39 10.92
N PHE A 475 -3.15 21.07 10.70
CA PHE A 475 -4.28 20.40 10.09
C PHE A 475 -5.54 20.88 10.81
N PRO A 476 -6.64 21.22 10.11
CA PRO A 476 -7.90 21.43 10.80
C PRO A 476 -8.15 20.17 11.62
N ASN A 477 -8.20 20.35 12.95
CA ASN A 477 -8.44 19.25 13.86
C ASN A 477 -9.65 18.47 13.35
N PRO A 478 -9.55 17.14 13.14
CA PRO A 478 -10.73 16.34 12.87
C PRO A 478 -11.74 16.65 13.98
N PRO A 479 -13.04 16.78 13.67
CA PRO A 479 -14.05 17.17 14.65
C PRO A 479 -13.86 16.31 15.89
N SER A 480 -13.69 16.92 17.06
CA SER A 480 -13.35 16.24 18.31
C SER A 480 -14.19 14.99 18.49
N TRP A 481 -13.60 13.83 18.20
CA TRP A 481 -14.25 12.55 18.37
C TRP A 481 -14.34 12.33 19.87
N GLY A 482 -15.54 12.45 20.44
CA GLY A 482 -15.75 12.22 21.87
C GLY A 482 -15.63 10.73 22.26
N PRO A 483 -16.59 10.04 22.89
CA PRO A 483 -16.51 8.75 23.60
C PRO A 483 -16.13 7.57 22.72
N VAL A 484 -16.30 7.69 21.39
CA VAL A 484 -15.66 6.83 20.38
C VAL A 484 -14.16 6.78 20.64
N SER A 485 -13.51 7.93 20.87
CA SER A 485 -12.11 8.02 21.31
C SER A 485 -11.86 7.31 22.63
N SER A 486 -12.78 7.29 23.60
CA SER A 486 -12.56 6.61 24.89
C SER A 486 -12.63 5.07 24.78
N VAL A 487 -13.57 4.54 23.99
CA VAL A 487 -13.67 3.10 23.73
C VAL A 487 -12.61 2.64 22.75
N VAL A 488 -12.31 3.41 21.71
CA VAL A 488 -11.11 3.21 20.89
C VAL A 488 -9.89 3.22 21.80
N THR A 489 -9.75 4.15 22.74
CA THR A 489 -8.59 4.20 23.65
C THR A 489 -8.54 3.01 24.60
N LYS A 490 -9.66 2.55 25.15
CA LYS A 490 -9.72 1.36 26.03
C LYS A 490 -9.50 0.07 25.25
N MET A 491 -10.15 -0.08 24.10
CA MET A 491 -9.92 -1.17 23.14
C MET A 491 -8.44 -1.17 22.76
N MET A 492 -7.87 -0.02 22.46
CA MET A 492 -6.47 0.10 22.08
C MET A 492 -5.53 -0.13 23.23
N ARG A 493 -5.90 0.24 24.46
CA ARG A 493 -5.14 -0.12 25.66
C ARG A 493 -5.19 -1.63 25.90
N TRP A 494 -6.33 -2.26 25.64
CA TRP A 494 -6.49 -3.70 25.71
C TRP A 494 -5.69 -4.42 24.62
N ILE A 495 -5.78 -3.95 23.37
CA ILE A 495 -4.97 -4.44 22.24
C ILE A 495 -3.48 -4.23 22.56
N LYS A 496 -3.06 -3.05 23.05
CA LYS A 496 -1.70 -2.77 23.54
C LYS A 496 -1.22 -3.82 24.54
N LEU A 497 -2.05 -4.10 25.55
CA LEU A 497 -1.74 -5.06 26.63
C LEU A 497 -1.65 -6.50 26.14
N LYS A 498 -2.49 -6.90 25.18
CA LYS A 498 -2.56 -8.28 24.68
C LYS A 498 -1.57 -8.58 23.57
N LEU A 499 -1.24 -7.59 22.75
CA LEU A 499 -0.28 -7.69 21.65
C LEU A 499 1.12 -7.16 22.03
N GLY A 500 1.36 -6.84 23.31
CA GLY A 500 2.68 -6.48 23.81
C GLY A 500 3.25 -5.16 23.26
N TRP A 501 2.41 -4.18 22.91
CA TRP A 501 2.88 -2.92 22.31
C TRP A 501 3.70 -2.11 23.32
N SER A 502 4.99 -1.86 23.03
CA SER A 502 5.75 -0.82 23.71
C SER A 502 5.26 0.57 23.27
N SER A 503 5.32 1.52 24.21
CA SER A 503 4.77 2.88 24.15
C SER A 503 5.12 3.68 22.91
#